data_AF-A0A2E6HLP3-F1
#
_entry.id   AF-A0A2E6HLP3-F1
#
_cell.length_a   1.000
_cell.length_b   1.000
_cell.length_c   1.000
_cell.angle_alpha   90.00
_cell.angle_beta   90.00
_cell.angle_gamma   90.00
#
_symmetry.space_group_name_H-M   'P 1'
#
loop_
_entity.id
_entity.type
_entity.pdbx_description
1 polymer ?
#
loop_
_entity_poly.entity_id
_entity_poly.type
_entity_poly.pdbx_seq_one_letter_code
_entity_poly.pdbx_strand_id
1 'polypeptide(L)'
;MIIRNLLLIIYTFGLLTEIRLFSGDQLLVPVVISFFIGFFFVITHLPKYFKSNLKYFYLIILFFFLSVFFGPNKFDSLLLQERFLGFVQMFTSLIIAVAIFFELEKYDLKLLSNFFLALFSILIFGAIIEILTPFKFILDQIMQPLFPDGYYAGYDEKIMRDESLYAFYRPKFFTSEASHLGKFVSMCLLFWRLSTSSRNKNIIFLLLLIIAFLIIRSPLILFLIPIHFLIVFTLERVSIKKINLIPAVATFFLFLVLIVSSIQVLNERINLANFGNDSSLDARLIIPTFVTLEVLSEFPLFGVGIAGKEAIENIVIEKFQELDPNFKPRSMKELLDKNHAATLQYLIYFGLLGTFIIIFLTMNLIKSFGVQNWIFIILVFAILGFTHGKLTGLNTWTYFFVTCSLLLKNKF
;
A
#
# COMPACT_ATOMS: atom_id res chain seq x y z
N MET A 1 -0.34 16.82 -24.63
CA MET A 1 0.35 16.71 -23.32
C MET A 1 -0.58 17.08 -22.16
N ILE A 2 -1.24 18.24 -22.21
CA ILE A 2 -2.17 18.73 -21.17
C ILE A 2 -3.21 17.69 -20.72
N ILE A 3 -3.95 17.08 -21.66
CA ILE A 3 -4.98 16.07 -21.35
C ILE A 3 -4.40 14.89 -20.57
N ARG A 4 -3.19 14.43 -20.91
CA ARG A 4 -2.55 13.29 -20.24
C ARG A 4 -2.12 13.63 -18.82
N ASN A 5 -1.62 14.85 -18.59
CA ASN A 5 -1.30 15.34 -17.25
C ASN A 5 -2.57 15.39 -16.38
N LEU A 6 -3.68 15.90 -16.93
CA LEU A 6 -4.96 15.97 -16.24
C LEU A 6 -5.46 14.56 -15.88
N LEU A 7 -5.40 13.62 -16.82
CA LEU A 7 -5.77 12.22 -16.56
C LEU A 7 -4.89 11.59 -15.47
N LEU A 8 -3.57 11.85 -15.48
CA LEU A 8 -2.69 11.36 -14.42
C LEU A 8 -3.07 11.94 -13.05
N ILE A 9 -3.38 13.24 -12.97
CA ILE A 9 -3.87 13.89 -11.75
C ILE A 9 -5.16 13.22 -11.25
N ILE A 10 -6.15 13.03 -12.13
CA ILE A 10 -7.44 12.40 -11.78
C ILE A 10 -7.23 10.94 -11.35
N TYR A 11 -6.36 10.20 -12.04
CA TYR A 11 -6.00 8.83 -11.68
C TYR A 11 -5.41 8.77 -10.27
N THR A 12 -4.45 9.65 -9.96
CA THR A 12 -3.79 9.74 -8.67
C THR A 12 -4.75 10.21 -7.56
N PHE A 13 -5.68 11.11 -7.86
CA PHE A 13 -6.76 11.49 -6.96
C PHE A 13 -7.70 10.31 -6.65
N GLY A 14 -8.00 9.47 -7.64
CA GLY A 14 -8.77 8.24 -7.41
C GLY A 14 -8.08 7.29 -6.43
N LEU A 15 -6.75 7.14 -6.52
CA LEU A 15 -5.97 6.26 -5.64
C LEU A 15 -5.94 6.79 -4.20
N LEU A 16 -5.91 8.12 -4.04
CA LEU A 16 -5.97 8.79 -2.73
C LEU A 16 -7.33 8.57 -2.08
N THR A 17 -8.39 8.88 -2.81
CA THR A 17 -9.75 8.87 -2.28
C THR A 17 -10.29 7.47 -2.03
N GLU A 18 -9.80 6.46 -2.76
CA GLU A 18 -10.27 5.07 -2.69
C GLU A 18 -11.82 4.97 -2.76
N ILE A 19 -12.46 5.84 -3.55
CA ILE A 19 -13.92 5.81 -3.71
C ILE A 19 -14.33 4.49 -4.36
N ARG A 20 -15.28 3.83 -3.72
CA ARG A 20 -15.76 2.48 -4.05
C ARG A 20 -17.17 2.56 -4.63
N LEU A 21 -17.44 1.73 -5.63
CA LEU A 21 -18.79 1.50 -6.14
C LEU A 21 -19.34 0.21 -5.53
N PHE A 22 -20.51 0.31 -4.91
CA PHE A 22 -21.22 -0.81 -4.32
C PHE A 22 -22.56 -1.05 -5.05
N SER A 23 -23.03 -2.29 -5.02
CA SER A 23 -24.40 -2.67 -5.35
C SER A 23 -24.92 -3.56 -4.22
N GLY A 24 -25.75 -2.99 -3.34
CA GLY A 24 -26.01 -3.60 -2.03
C GLY A 24 -24.72 -3.76 -1.22
N ASP A 25 -24.52 -4.93 -0.62
CA ASP A 25 -23.31 -5.26 0.16
C ASP A 25 -22.11 -5.73 -0.68
N GLN A 26 -22.30 -5.81 -2.01
CA GLN A 26 -21.27 -6.29 -2.93
C GLN A 26 -20.45 -5.10 -3.45
N LEU A 27 -19.14 -5.19 -3.24
CA LEU A 27 -18.18 -4.25 -3.81
C LEU A 27 -18.01 -4.55 -5.31
N LEU A 28 -18.46 -3.64 -6.17
CA LEU A 28 -18.32 -3.77 -7.61
C LEU A 28 -16.94 -3.33 -8.07
N VAL A 29 -16.54 -2.11 -7.69
CA VAL A 29 -15.27 -1.51 -8.12
C VAL A 29 -14.59 -0.83 -6.93
N PRO A 30 -13.40 -1.29 -6.51
CA PRO A 30 -12.74 -0.81 -5.30
C PRO A 30 -12.19 0.63 -5.39
N VAL A 31 -11.78 1.08 -6.59
CA VAL A 31 -11.21 2.42 -6.80
C VAL A 31 -11.72 2.97 -8.12
N VAL A 32 -12.96 3.45 -8.13
CA VAL A 32 -13.76 3.71 -9.34
C VAL A 32 -13.07 4.68 -10.29
N ILE A 33 -12.61 5.82 -9.75
CA ILE A 33 -12.01 6.89 -10.55
C ILE A 33 -10.73 6.38 -11.21
N SER A 34 -9.82 5.78 -10.44
CA SER A 34 -8.57 5.22 -10.97
C SER A 34 -8.83 4.05 -11.92
N PHE A 35 -9.87 3.26 -11.70
CA PHE A 35 -10.24 2.16 -12.58
C PHE A 35 -10.58 2.67 -13.98
N PHE A 36 -11.48 3.66 -14.11
CA PHE A 36 -11.88 4.19 -15.41
C PHE A 36 -10.75 4.91 -16.13
N ILE A 37 -10.01 5.77 -15.43
CA ILE A 37 -8.87 6.48 -16.05
C ILE A 37 -7.73 5.50 -16.38
N GLY A 38 -7.51 4.50 -15.53
CA GLY A 38 -6.58 3.41 -15.77
C GLY A 38 -6.93 2.63 -17.03
N PHE A 39 -8.20 2.29 -17.22
CA PHE A 39 -8.68 1.60 -18.41
C PHE A 39 -8.50 2.45 -19.68
N PHE A 40 -8.72 3.75 -19.59
CA PHE A 40 -8.38 4.66 -20.68
C PHE A 40 -6.90 4.55 -21.06
N PHE A 41 -5.99 4.54 -20.07
CA PHE A 41 -4.57 4.33 -20.35
C PHE A 41 -4.30 2.95 -20.98
N VAL A 42 -4.97 1.89 -20.53
CA VAL A 42 -4.84 0.55 -21.13
C VAL A 42 -5.17 0.59 -22.62
N ILE A 43 -6.28 1.24 -23.02
CA ILE A 43 -6.65 1.39 -24.44
C ILE A 43 -5.55 2.16 -25.19
N THR A 44 -5.07 3.28 -24.64
CA THR A 44 -4.03 4.09 -25.32
C THR A 44 -2.69 3.36 -25.50
N HIS A 45 -2.38 2.40 -24.63
CA HIS A 45 -1.15 1.61 -24.67
C HIS A 45 -1.36 0.17 -25.15
N LEU A 46 -2.55 -0.15 -25.66
CA LEU A 46 -2.91 -1.50 -26.11
C LEU A 46 -1.88 -2.11 -27.08
N PRO A 47 -1.32 -1.38 -28.08
CA PRO A 47 -0.31 -1.93 -28.98
C PRO A 47 0.97 -2.38 -28.26
N LYS A 48 1.35 -1.75 -27.13
CA LYS A 48 2.54 -2.13 -26.36
C LYS A 48 2.38 -3.50 -25.71
N TYR A 49 1.17 -3.89 -25.31
CA TYR A 49 0.92 -5.22 -24.75
C TYR A 49 1.27 -6.33 -25.75
N PHE A 50 0.89 -6.17 -27.01
CA PHE A 50 1.12 -7.18 -28.04
C PHE A 50 2.51 -7.14 -28.66
N LYS A 51 3.15 -5.97 -28.72
CA LYS A 51 4.46 -5.80 -29.38
C LYS A 51 5.66 -5.92 -28.44
N SER A 52 5.48 -5.69 -27.15
CA SER A 52 6.58 -5.73 -26.17
C SER A 52 6.78 -7.15 -25.65
N ASN A 53 8.01 -7.49 -25.25
CA ASN A 53 8.31 -8.79 -24.65
C ASN A 53 7.80 -8.87 -23.20
N LEU A 54 6.50 -9.11 -23.04
CA LEU A 54 5.81 -9.22 -21.75
C LEU A 54 5.60 -10.68 -21.31
N LYS A 55 6.47 -11.60 -21.71
CA LYS A 55 6.36 -13.04 -21.40
C LYS A 55 6.09 -13.30 -19.91
N TYR A 56 6.88 -12.68 -19.02
CA TYR A 56 6.73 -12.89 -17.57
C TYR A 56 5.45 -12.28 -17.00
N PHE A 57 4.94 -11.19 -17.58
CA PHE A 57 3.66 -10.61 -17.20
C PHE A 57 2.51 -11.57 -17.51
N TYR A 58 2.51 -12.18 -18.69
CA TYR A 58 1.51 -13.19 -19.05
C TYR A 58 1.63 -14.46 -18.20
N LEU A 59 2.85 -14.88 -17.84
CA LEU A 59 3.05 -16.00 -16.91
C LEU A 59 2.53 -15.69 -15.50
N ILE A 60 2.65 -14.44 -15.04
CA ILE A 60 2.06 -14.00 -13.76
C ILE A 60 0.53 -14.07 -13.82
N ILE A 61 -0.08 -13.57 -14.90
CA ILE A 61 -1.53 -13.66 -15.10
C ILE A 61 -1.98 -15.13 -15.13
N LEU A 62 -1.27 -15.97 -15.87
CA LEU A 62 -1.55 -17.40 -15.94
C LEU A 62 -1.42 -18.07 -14.56
N PHE A 63 -0.39 -17.73 -13.80
CA PHE A 63 -0.23 -18.24 -12.43
C PHE A 63 -1.41 -17.83 -11.54
N PHE A 64 -1.83 -16.56 -11.58
CA PHE A 64 -2.99 -16.12 -10.81
C PHE A 64 -4.29 -16.80 -11.26
N PHE A 65 -4.46 -17.03 -12.57
CA PHE A 65 -5.60 -17.79 -13.08
C PHE A 65 -5.60 -19.24 -12.55
N LEU A 66 -4.45 -19.93 -12.63
CA LEU A 66 -4.32 -21.29 -12.11
C LEU A 66 -4.54 -21.35 -10.59
N SER A 67 -4.15 -20.30 -9.86
CA SER A 67 -4.33 -20.22 -8.41
C SER A 67 -5.79 -20.16 -7.95
N VAL A 68 -6.74 -19.90 -8.86
CA VAL A 68 -8.19 -20.05 -8.59
C VAL A 68 -8.54 -21.49 -8.21
N PHE A 69 -7.76 -22.47 -8.70
CA PHE A 69 -7.96 -23.89 -8.44
C PHE A 69 -7.03 -24.45 -7.34
N PHE A 70 -6.31 -23.59 -6.61
CA PHE A 70 -5.47 -24.01 -5.48
C PHE A 70 -6.30 -24.14 -4.19
N GLY A 71 -5.72 -24.74 -3.15
CA GLY A 71 -6.35 -24.86 -1.85
C GLY A 71 -7.43 -25.95 -1.72
N PRO A 72 -8.09 -26.00 -0.55
CA PRO A 72 -9.19 -26.93 -0.30
C PRO A 72 -10.43 -26.57 -1.12
N ASN A 73 -11.37 -27.52 -1.21
CA ASN A 73 -12.70 -27.35 -1.79
C ASN A 73 -12.69 -26.69 -3.18
N LYS A 74 -11.80 -27.17 -4.07
CA LYS A 74 -11.51 -26.59 -5.39
C LYS A 74 -12.72 -26.40 -6.32
N PHE A 75 -13.81 -27.13 -6.07
CA PHE A 75 -15.03 -27.12 -6.89
C PHE A 75 -16.26 -26.68 -6.09
N ASP A 76 -16.10 -26.15 -4.87
CA ASP A 76 -17.18 -25.45 -4.19
C ASP A 76 -17.51 -24.17 -4.97
N SER A 77 -18.77 -24.04 -5.40
CA SER A 77 -19.24 -22.95 -6.24
C SER A 77 -19.05 -21.57 -5.60
N LEU A 78 -19.26 -21.45 -4.29
CA LEU A 78 -19.16 -20.16 -3.59
C LEU A 78 -17.71 -19.71 -3.52
N LEU A 79 -16.83 -20.62 -3.12
CA LEU A 79 -15.43 -20.33 -2.95
C LEU A 79 -14.71 -20.12 -4.29
N LEU A 80 -15.11 -20.85 -5.33
CA LEU A 80 -14.65 -20.64 -6.69
C LEU A 80 -15.05 -19.25 -7.23
N GLN A 81 -16.26 -18.79 -6.91
CA GLN A 81 -16.72 -17.45 -7.29
C GLN A 81 -15.86 -16.35 -6.66
N GLU A 82 -15.57 -16.43 -5.37
CA GLU A 82 -14.73 -15.45 -4.67
C GLU A 82 -13.28 -15.47 -5.18
N ARG A 83 -12.70 -16.66 -5.40
CA ARG A 83 -11.37 -16.79 -6.00
C ARG A 83 -11.32 -16.22 -7.41
N PHE A 84 -12.34 -16.48 -8.23
CA PHE A 84 -12.42 -15.92 -9.58
C PHE A 84 -12.57 -14.41 -9.57
N LEU A 85 -13.38 -13.85 -8.67
CA LEU A 85 -13.50 -12.41 -8.47
C LEU A 85 -12.15 -11.80 -8.06
N GLY A 86 -11.43 -12.45 -7.15
CA GLY A 86 -10.07 -12.09 -6.75
C GLY A 86 -9.09 -12.09 -7.92
N PHE A 87 -9.16 -13.09 -8.80
CA PHE A 87 -8.40 -13.12 -10.06
C PHE A 87 -8.76 -11.95 -10.98
N VAL A 88 -10.04 -11.63 -11.18
CA VAL A 88 -10.46 -10.50 -12.03
C VAL A 88 -9.95 -9.18 -11.46
N GLN A 89 -10.03 -8.97 -10.15
CA GLN A 89 -9.49 -7.78 -9.47
C GLN A 89 -7.97 -7.66 -9.61
N MET A 90 -7.25 -8.78 -9.47
CA MET A 90 -5.80 -8.85 -9.66
C MET A 90 -5.42 -8.56 -11.11
N PHE A 91 -6.06 -9.22 -12.07
CA PHE A 91 -5.84 -9.07 -13.50
C PHE A 91 -6.04 -7.62 -13.96
N THR A 92 -7.17 -7.01 -13.57
CA THR A 92 -7.47 -5.59 -13.88
C THR A 92 -6.47 -4.65 -13.23
N SER A 93 -6.09 -4.89 -11.97
CA SER A 93 -5.07 -4.09 -11.27
C SER A 93 -3.71 -4.13 -11.97
N LEU A 94 -3.26 -5.31 -12.38
CA LEU A 94 -1.99 -5.51 -13.08
C LEU A 94 -1.96 -4.84 -14.45
N ILE A 95 -3.01 -5.02 -15.26
CA ILE A 95 -3.10 -4.40 -16.58
C ILE A 95 -3.16 -2.88 -16.46
N ILE A 96 -3.93 -2.33 -15.52
CA ILE A 96 -3.94 -0.88 -15.33
C ILE A 96 -2.55 -0.40 -14.87
N ALA A 97 -1.92 -1.07 -13.90
CA ALA A 97 -0.64 -0.64 -13.38
C ALA A 97 0.50 -0.69 -14.42
N VAL A 98 0.51 -1.68 -15.31
CA VAL A 98 1.45 -1.72 -16.45
C VAL A 98 1.16 -0.61 -17.46
N ALA A 99 -0.10 -0.26 -17.70
CA ALA A 99 -0.43 0.88 -18.56
C ALA A 99 0.08 2.20 -17.96
N ILE A 100 -0.03 2.36 -16.64
CA ILE A 100 0.55 3.49 -15.91
C ILE A 100 2.08 3.49 -16.03
N PHE A 101 2.75 2.34 -15.92
CA PHE A 101 4.20 2.25 -16.17
C PHE A 101 4.57 2.80 -17.54
N PHE A 102 3.90 2.36 -18.61
CA PHE A 102 4.13 2.84 -19.97
C PHE A 102 3.78 4.31 -20.17
N GLU A 103 2.84 4.83 -19.39
CA GLU A 103 2.46 6.23 -19.40
C GLU A 103 3.53 7.12 -18.76
N LEU A 104 4.02 6.71 -17.58
CA LEU A 104 5.08 7.40 -16.85
C LEU A 104 6.41 7.42 -17.60
N GLU A 105 6.69 6.41 -18.43
CA GLU A 105 7.84 6.40 -19.34
C GLU A 105 7.91 7.65 -20.23
N LYS A 106 6.78 8.28 -20.55
CA LYS A 106 6.74 9.46 -21.44
C LYS A 106 7.05 10.79 -20.73
N TYR A 107 7.22 10.78 -19.41
CA TYR A 107 7.47 11.98 -18.61
C TYR A 107 8.94 12.07 -18.18
N ASP A 108 9.47 13.29 -18.11
CA ASP A 108 10.80 13.51 -17.57
C ASP A 108 10.84 13.29 -16.06
N LEU A 109 11.96 12.79 -15.56
CA LEU A 109 12.14 12.48 -14.14
C LEU A 109 11.95 13.72 -13.25
N LYS A 110 12.41 14.90 -13.71
CA LYS A 110 12.22 16.18 -13.02
C LYS A 110 10.74 16.56 -12.90
N LEU A 111 9.95 16.33 -13.95
CA LEU A 111 8.51 16.62 -13.93
C LEU A 111 7.80 15.70 -12.94
N LEU A 112 8.13 14.39 -12.95
CA LEU A 112 7.59 13.44 -11.99
C LEU A 112 7.98 13.79 -10.55
N SER A 113 9.23 14.18 -10.31
CA SER A 113 9.67 14.65 -8.99
C SER A 113 8.87 15.85 -8.53
N ASN A 114 8.66 16.85 -9.38
CA ASN A 114 7.86 18.02 -9.02
C ASN A 114 6.39 17.66 -8.79
N PHE A 115 5.84 16.74 -9.58
CA PHE A 115 4.47 16.24 -9.42
C PHE A 115 4.26 15.57 -8.06
N PHE A 116 5.12 14.63 -7.66
CA PHE A 116 5.01 13.96 -6.37
C PHE A 116 5.23 14.91 -5.20
N LEU A 117 6.14 15.88 -5.33
CA LEU A 117 6.32 16.93 -4.32
C LEU A 117 5.09 17.82 -4.20
N ALA A 118 4.50 18.23 -5.32
CA ALA A 118 3.29 19.06 -5.33
C ALA A 118 2.12 18.33 -4.67
N LEU A 119 1.92 17.04 -4.99
CA LEU A 119 0.91 16.21 -4.33
C LEU A 119 1.17 16.11 -2.82
N PHE A 120 2.41 15.83 -2.41
CA PHE A 120 2.78 15.81 -1.00
C PHE A 120 2.43 17.13 -0.30
N SER A 121 2.84 18.26 -0.88
CA SER A 121 2.60 19.59 -0.32
C SER A 121 1.10 19.91 -0.20
N ILE A 122 0.30 19.58 -1.23
CA ILE A 122 -1.16 19.77 -1.21
C ILE A 122 -1.79 18.96 -0.08
N LEU A 123 -1.39 17.70 0.10
CA LEU A 123 -1.94 16.83 1.13
C LEU A 123 -1.57 17.28 2.54
N ILE A 124 -0.31 17.68 2.76
CA ILE A 124 0.13 18.21 4.05
C ILE A 124 -0.57 19.53 4.36
N PHE A 125 -0.68 20.43 3.39
CA PHE A 125 -1.36 21.70 3.59
C PHE A 125 -2.86 21.49 3.85
N GLY A 126 -3.52 20.62 3.11
CA GLY A 126 -4.91 20.23 3.34
C GLY A 126 -5.13 19.62 4.72
N ALA A 127 -4.23 18.75 5.17
CA ALA A 127 -4.26 18.17 6.50
C ALA A 127 -4.08 19.23 7.61
N ILE A 128 -3.19 20.21 7.42
CA ILE A 128 -3.04 21.33 8.36
C ILE A 128 -4.32 22.15 8.44
N ILE A 129 -4.92 22.48 7.29
CA ILE A 129 -6.19 23.23 7.24
C ILE A 129 -7.29 22.45 7.97
N GLU A 130 -7.40 21.15 7.75
CA GLU A 130 -8.39 20.29 8.40
C GLU A 130 -8.23 20.27 9.93
N ILE A 131 -6.99 20.30 10.44
CA ILE A 131 -6.70 20.35 11.88
C ILE A 131 -6.99 21.73 12.46
N LEU A 132 -6.56 22.80 11.79
CA LEU A 132 -6.58 24.16 12.34
C LEU A 132 -7.91 24.91 12.15
N THR A 133 -8.77 24.44 11.25
CA THR A 133 -10.00 25.14 10.88
C THR A 133 -11.23 24.24 10.95
N PRO A 134 -12.45 24.79 10.92
CA PRO A 134 -13.69 24.00 10.82
C PRO A 134 -13.86 23.24 9.49
N PHE A 135 -12.88 23.30 8.59
CA PHE A 135 -12.94 22.68 7.27
C PHE A 135 -13.23 21.18 7.32
N LYS A 136 -12.86 20.49 8.42
CA LYS A 136 -13.21 19.08 8.64
C LYS A 136 -14.71 18.79 8.51
N PHE A 137 -15.57 19.69 8.96
CA PHE A 137 -17.04 19.48 8.89
C PHE A 137 -17.56 19.53 7.46
N ILE A 138 -16.98 20.42 6.64
CA ILE A 138 -17.30 20.53 5.21
C ILE A 138 -16.79 19.29 4.48
N LEU A 139 -15.55 18.87 4.77
CA LEU A 139 -14.97 17.66 4.20
C LEU A 139 -15.82 16.42 4.55
N ASP A 140 -16.24 16.30 5.82
CA ASP A 140 -17.10 15.21 6.29
C ASP A 140 -18.43 15.18 5.55
N GLN A 141 -19.09 16.32 5.36
CA GLN A 141 -20.34 16.41 4.60
C GLN A 141 -20.18 15.98 3.13
N ILE A 142 -19.03 16.24 2.52
CA ILE A 142 -18.74 15.85 1.14
C ILE A 142 -18.37 14.37 1.05
N MET A 143 -17.55 13.87 1.98
CA MET A 143 -16.98 12.53 1.90
C MET A 143 -17.92 11.46 2.45
N GLN A 144 -18.69 11.74 3.50
CA GLN A 144 -19.57 10.77 4.14
C GLN A 144 -20.57 10.12 3.16
N PRO A 145 -21.25 10.85 2.25
CA PRO A 145 -22.15 10.25 1.26
C PRO A 145 -21.45 9.36 0.23
N LEU A 146 -20.14 9.50 0.05
CA LEU A 146 -19.34 8.73 -0.92
C LEU A 146 -18.91 7.36 -0.38
N PHE A 147 -19.14 7.09 0.90
CA PHE A 147 -18.82 5.82 1.54
C PHE A 147 -20.07 5.27 2.24
N PRO A 148 -20.47 4.01 2.00
CA PRO A 148 -21.57 3.39 2.71
C PRO A 148 -21.34 3.35 4.24
N ASP A 149 -22.44 3.18 4.99
CA ASP A 149 -22.42 3.12 6.44
C ASP A 149 -21.33 2.15 6.97
N GLY A 150 -20.50 2.64 7.90
CA GLY A 150 -19.39 1.89 8.51
C GLY A 150 -18.05 1.94 7.76
N TYR A 151 -18.01 2.35 6.49
CA TYR A 151 -16.74 2.49 5.74
C TYR A 151 -16.06 3.85 5.95
N TYR A 152 -16.84 4.90 6.23
CA TYR A 152 -16.28 6.18 6.64
C TYR A 152 -16.04 6.19 8.14
N ALA A 153 -14.86 6.64 8.56
CA ALA A 153 -14.61 6.96 9.96
C ALA A 153 -15.38 8.24 10.35
N GLY A 154 -16.66 8.07 10.66
CA GLY A 154 -17.54 9.13 11.19
C GLY A 154 -17.05 9.69 12.53
N TYR A 155 -17.67 10.80 12.92
CA TYR A 155 -17.18 11.71 13.97
C TYR A 155 -17.12 11.09 15.38
N ASP A 156 -17.90 10.05 15.70
CA ASP A 156 -18.10 9.66 17.11
C ASP A 156 -17.18 8.53 17.63
N GLU A 157 -17.10 7.36 16.99
CA GLU A 157 -16.33 6.22 17.56
C GLU A 157 -14.81 6.33 17.37
N LYS A 158 -14.35 6.86 16.24
CA LYS A 158 -12.90 6.86 15.89
C LYS A 158 -12.16 8.13 16.34
N ILE A 159 -12.86 9.25 16.57
CA ILE A 159 -12.24 10.46 17.14
C ILE A 159 -11.93 10.23 18.62
N MET A 160 -12.86 9.64 19.40
CA MET A 160 -12.58 9.32 20.82
C MET A 160 -11.38 8.37 20.97
N ARG A 161 -11.21 7.44 20.03
CA ARG A 161 -10.00 6.60 19.95
C ARG A 161 -8.76 7.41 19.57
N ASP A 162 -8.85 8.25 18.55
CA ASP A 162 -7.66 8.99 18.08
C ASP A 162 -7.22 10.06 19.10
N GLU A 163 -8.16 10.68 19.82
CA GLU A 163 -7.89 11.56 20.96
C GLU A 163 -7.28 10.80 22.14
N SER A 164 -7.73 9.57 22.44
CA SER A 164 -7.14 8.78 23.52
C SER A 164 -5.75 8.24 23.19
N LEU A 165 -5.48 7.89 21.92
CA LEU A 165 -4.22 7.29 21.47
C LEU A 165 -3.15 8.28 20.99
N TYR A 166 -3.55 9.48 20.58
CA TYR A 166 -2.64 10.44 19.98
C TYR A 166 -2.78 11.85 20.58
N ALA A 167 -3.60 11.99 21.63
CA ALA A 167 -3.99 13.23 22.30
C ALA A 167 -4.67 14.28 21.39
N PHE A 168 -4.83 14.00 20.10
CA PHE A 168 -5.34 14.95 19.11
C PHE A 168 -6.02 14.22 17.94
N TYR A 169 -6.91 14.95 17.27
CA TYR A 169 -7.52 14.57 16.00
C TYR A 169 -6.46 14.31 14.90
N ARG A 170 -6.66 13.22 14.15
CA ARG A 170 -5.82 12.86 13.00
C ARG A 170 -6.51 13.25 11.68
N PRO A 171 -5.84 14.00 10.80
CA PRO A 171 -6.45 14.45 9.55
C PRO A 171 -6.72 13.28 8.61
N LYS A 172 -7.84 13.36 7.89
CA LYS A 172 -8.26 12.39 6.88
C LYS A 172 -8.53 13.03 5.53
N PHE A 173 -7.93 14.17 5.23
CA PHE A 173 -8.09 14.97 4.01
C PHE A 173 -8.30 14.13 2.74
N PHE A 174 -9.54 14.15 2.21
CA PHE A 174 -10.01 13.37 1.06
C PHE A 174 -9.88 11.84 1.17
N THR A 175 -9.84 11.28 2.37
CA THR A 175 -9.74 9.83 2.61
C THR A 175 -10.79 9.37 3.62
N SER A 176 -11.14 8.08 3.60
CA SER A 176 -12.09 7.50 4.55
C SER A 176 -11.53 7.34 5.97
N GLU A 177 -10.20 7.25 6.12
CA GLU A 177 -9.51 7.17 7.41
C GLU A 177 -8.12 7.81 7.35
N ALA A 178 -7.66 8.35 8.48
CA ALA A 178 -6.31 8.93 8.62
C ALA A 178 -5.17 7.96 8.24
N SER A 179 -5.39 6.65 8.34
CA SER A 179 -4.38 5.66 7.95
C SER A 179 -4.19 5.57 6.43
N HIS A 180 -5.23 5.83 5.63
CA HIS A 180 -5.13 5.90 4.16
C HIS A 180 -4.36 7.14 3.71
N LEU A 181 -4.60 8.29 4.33
CA LEU A 181 -3.81 9.50 4.09
C LEU A 181 -2.32 9.25 4.36
N GLY A 182 -1.99 8.63 5.49
CA GLY A 182 -0.60 8.28 5.83
C GLY A 182 0.05 7.33 4.82
N LYS A 183 -0.68 6.32 4.33
CA LYS A 183 -0.21 5.40 3.27
C LYS A 183 0.14 6.16 1.99
N PHE A 184 -0.81 6.97 1.50
CA PHE A 184 -0.65 7.70 0.25
C PHE A 184 0.48 8.73 0.31
N VAL A 185 0.56 9.50 1.40
CA VAL A 185 1.65 10.45 1.64
C VAL A 185 3.00 9.75 1.69
N SER A 186 3.07 8.56 2.30
CA SER A 186 4.30 7.77 2.31
C SER A 186 4.75 7.37 0.89
N MET A 187 3.80 7.00 0.03
CA MET A 187 4.08 6.68 -1.37
C MET A 187 4.54 7.91 -2.17
N CYS A 188 3.88 9.07 -1.99
CA CYS A 188 4.33 10.33 -2.59
C CYS A 188 5.77 10.67 -2.20
N LEU A 189 6.13 10.53 -0.91
CA LEU A 189 7.50 10.75 -0.44
C LEU A 189 8.49 9.76 -1.04
N LEU A 190 8.14 8.48 -1.09
CA LEU A 190 8.98 7.45 -1.72
C LEU A 190 9.22 7.77 -3.20
N PHE A 191 8.17 8.07 -3.96
CA PHE A 191 8.29 8.39 -5.38
C PHE A 191 9.06 9.68 -5.62
N TRP A 192 8.83 10.72 -4.81
CA TRP A 192 9.65 11.92 -4.84
C TRP A 192 11.13 11.59 -4.58
N ARG A 193 11.42 10.78 -3.57
CA ARG A 193 12.79 10.40 -3.20
C ARG A 193 13.51 9.62 -4.29
N LEU A 194 12.79 8.76 -5.01
CA LEU A 194 13.32 7.98 -6.13
C LEU A 194 13.46 8.79 -7.43
N SER A 195 12.73 9.90 -7.57
CA SER A 195 12.74 10.73 -8.78
C SER A 195 13.60 11.99 -8.67
N THR A 196 13.87 12.49 -7.46
CA THR A 196 14.65 13.72 -7.29
C THR A 196 16.14 13.53 -7.54
N SER A 197 16.76 14.48 -8.25
CA SER A 197 18.21 14.59 -8.44
C SER A 197 18.87 15.60 -7.50
N SER A 198 18.13 16.13 -6.51
CA SER A 198 18.65 17.13 -5.59
C SER A 198 19.85 16.61 -4.79
N ARG A 199 20.89 17.43 -4.64
CA ARG A 199 22.08 17.12 -3.82
C ARG A 199 21.73 16.89 -2.35
N ASN A 200 20.72 17.60 -1.85
CA ASN A 200 20.29 17.57 -0.45
C ASN A 200 19.07 16.64 -0.23
N LYS A 201 18.79 15.73 -1.16
CA LYS A 201 17.60 14.86 -1.13
C LYS A 201 17.44 14.07 0.15
N ASN A 202 18.52 13.65 0.82
CA ASN A 202 18.44 12.91 2.10
C ASN A 202 17.89 13.79 3.24
N ILE A 203 18.44 15.00 3.38
CA ILE A 203 17.99 15.95 4.41
C ILE A 203 16.54 16.36 4.14
N ILE A 204 16.24 16.74 2.89
CA ILE A 204 14.88 17.16 2.51
C ILE A 204 13.90 15.99 2.75
N PHE A 205 14.26 14.76 2.38
CA PHE A 205 13.41 13.59 2.63
C PHE A 205 13.08 13.41 4.11
N LEU A 206 14.09 13.45 4.99
CA LEU A 206 13.88 13.29 6.43
C LEU A 206 13.07 14.45 7.02
N LEU A 207 13.29 15.69 6.57
CA LEU A 207 12.47 16.83 6.98
C LEU A 207 11.01 16.65 6.58
N LEU A 208 10.75 16.28 5.32
CA LEU A 208 9.38 16.02 4.85
C LEU A 208 8.75 14.83 5.59
N LEU A 209 9.54 13.81 5.92
CA LEU A 209 9.10 12.64 6.70
C LEU A 209 8.68 13.05 8.13
N ILE A 210 9.49 13.88 8.81
CA ILE A 210 9.17 14.42 10.14
C ILE A 210 7.90 15.27 10.07
N ILE A 211 7.80 16.17 9.10
CA ILE A 211 6.61 17.01 8.89
C ILE A 211 5.37 16.13 8.70
N ALA A 212 5.44 15.12 7.83
CA ALA A 212 4.34 14.20 7.59
C ALA A 212 3.95 13.41 8.84
N PHE A 213 4.94 12.92 9.60
CA PHE A 213 4.70 12.17 10.83
C PHE A 213 4.03 13.04 11.90
N LEU A 214 4.51 14.26 12.13
CA LEU A 214 3.95 15.16 13.15
C LEU A 214 2.51 15.61 12.84
N ILE A 215 2.20 15.80 11.56
CA ILE A 215 0.88 16.28 11.12
C ILE A 215 -0.14 15.14 11.04
N ILE A 216 0.20 14.03 10.37
CA ILE A 216 -0.74 12.92 10.12
C ILE A 216 -0.77 11.93 11.29
N ARG A 217 0.35 11.84 12.03
CA ARG A 217 0.52 10.97 13.20
C ARG A 217 0.23 9.51 12.90
N SER A 218 0.62 9.08 11.70
CA SER A 218 0.50 7.69 11.27
C SER A 218 1.82 6.96 11.48
N PRO A 219 1.86 5.90 12.31
CA PRO A 219 3.05 5.06 12.46
C PRO A 219 3.51 4.44 11.14
N LEU A 220 2.62 4.32 10.14
CA LEU A 220 2.96 3.78 8.82
C LEU A 220 4.04 4.60 8.10
N ILE A 221 4.13 5.90 8.37
CA ILE A 221 5.14 6.79 7.78
C ILE A 221 6.55 6.36 8.24
N LEU A 222 6.69 5.80 9.45
CA LEU A 222 7.97 5.36 9.99
C LEU A 222 8.56 4.17 9.22
N PHE A 223 7.76 3.41 8.47
CA PHE A 223 8.27 2.33 7.61
C PHE A 223 9.11 2.85 6.44
N LEU A 224 9.05 4.16 6.13
CA LEU A 224 9.96 4.77 5.18
C LEU A 224 11.38 4.91 5.70
N ILE A 225 11.62 4.80 7.00
CA ILE A 225 12.97 4.83 7.60
C ILE A 225 13.83 3.66 7.08
N PRO A 226 13.46 2.38 7.27
CA PRO A 226 14.27 1.28 6.74
C PRO A 226 14.36 1.33 5.22
N ILE A 227 13.32 1.80 4.52
CA ILE A 227 13.34 2.00 3.06
C ILE A 227 14.35 3.09 2.66
N HIS A 228 14.46 4.17 3.42
CA HIS A 228 15.45 5.22 3.19
C HIS A 228 16.87 4.68 3.27
N PHE A 229 17.16 3.88 4.30
CA PHE A 229 18.45 3.20 4.41
C PHE A 229 18.69 2.24 3.24
N LEU A 230 17.68 1.46 2.83
CA LEU A 230 17.78 0.63 1.63
C LEU A 230 18.13 1.45 0.39
N ILE A 231 17.51 2.62 0.17
CA ILE A 231 17.83 3.50 -0.96
C ILE A 231 19.31 3.93 -0.90
N VAL A 232 19.77 4.41 0.25
CA VAL A 232 21.14 4.91 0.42
C VAL A 232 22.18 3.80 0.20
N PHE A 233 21.95 2.61 0.75
CA PHE A 233 22.90 1.51 0.68
C PHE A 233 22.88 0.76 -0.66
N THR A 234 21.69 0.50 -1.21
CA THR A 234 21.56 -0.34 -2.42
C THR A 234 21.65 0.46 -3.72
N LEU A 235 21.03 1.64 -3.76
CA LEU A 235 20.96 2.45 -4.98
C LEU A 235 22.12 3.43 -5.05
N GLU A 236 22.35 4.22 -3.99
CA GLU A 236 23.34 5.31 -4.04
C GLU A 236 24.78 4.85 -3.81
N ARG A 237 24.97 3.59 -3.38
CA ARG A 237 26.27 2.92 -3.19
C ARG A 237 27.29 3.83 -2.50
N VAL A 238 26.86 4.55 -1.47
CA VAL A 238 27.67 5.58 -0.84
C VAL A 238 28.90 4.93 -0.19
N SER A 239 30.08 5.17 -0.77
CA SER A 239 31.35 4.74 -0.18
C SER A 239 31.64 5.59 1.06
N ILE A 240 31.97 4.94 2.18
CA ILE A 240 32.31 5.59 3.46
C ILE A 240 33.38 6.68 3.28
N LYS A 241 34.32 6.48 2.33
CA LYS A 241 35.41 7.42 2.05
C LYS A 241 34.98 8.72 1.35
N LYS A 242 33.76 8.78 0.80
CA LYS A 242 33.22 9.92 0.04
C LYS A 242 32.04 10.61 0.75
N ILE A 243 31.76 10.24 2.00
CA ILE A 243 30.67 10.82 2.77
C ILE A 243 31.08 12.24 3.19
N ASN A 244 30.30 13.23 2.77
CA ASN A 244 30.41 14.57 3.33
C ASN A 244 29.85 14.56 4.76
N LEU A 245 30.67 14.94 5.74
CA LEU A 245 30.36 14.82 7.17
C LEU A 245 29.13 15.66 7.56
N ILE A 246 29.01 16.88 7.05
CA ILE A 246 27.94 17.82 7.43
C ILE A 246 26.54 17.27 7.11
N PRO A 247 26.21 16.89 5.86
CA PRO A 247 24.91 16.32 5.56
C PRO A 247 24.69 14.95 6.22
N ALA A 248 25.74 14.18 6.49
CA ALA A 248 25.63 12.91 7.20
C ALA A 248 25.22 13.12 8.67
N VAL A 249 25.88 14.06 9.36
CA VAL A 249 25.53 14.43 10.75
C VAL A 249 24.13 15.02 10.82
N ALA A 250 23.74 15.90 9.88
CA ALA A 250 22.39 16.44 9.81
C ALA A 250 21.33 15.34 9.60
N THR A 251 21.60 14.39 8.71
CA THR A 251 20.73 13.23 8.45
C THR A 251 20.60 12.38 9.72
N PHE A 252 21.70 12.10 10.41
CA PHE A 252 21.71 11.34 11.66
C PHE A 252 20.94 12.06 12.78
N PHE A 253 21.12 13.37 12.92
CA PHE A 253 20.40 14.16 13.92
C PHE A 253 18.89 14.18 13.65
N LEU A 254 18.46 14.40 12.40
CA LEU A 254 17.04 14.33 12.03
C LEU A 254 16.45 12.94 12.28
N PHE A 255 17.23 11.89 12.03
CA PHE A 255 16.85 10.53 12.35
C PHE A 255 16.64 10.32 13.86
N LEU A 256 17.53 10.84 14.70
CA LEU A 256 17.37 10.81 16.16
C LEU A 256 16.10 11.57 16.60
N VAL A 257 15.85 12.76 16.06
CA VAL A 257 14.64 13.54 16.35
C VAL A 257 13.39 12.73 16.02
N LEU A 258 13.38 12.06 14.85
CA LEU A 258 12.25 11.23 14.44
C LEU A 258 12.04 10.04 15.40
N ILE A 259 13.11 9.33 15.77
CA ILE A 259 13.01 8.24 16.77
C ILE A 259 12.40 8.78 18.05
N VAL A 260 12.98 9.83 18.63
CA VAL A 260 12.53 10.40 19.91
C VAL A 260 11.06 10.84 19.82
N SER A 261 10.65 11.49 18.73
CA SER A 261 9.26 11.90 18.51
C SER A 261 8.28 10.72 18.38
N SER A 262 8.78 9.55 17.98
CA SER A 262 7.95 8.35 17.81
C SER A 262 7.84 7.49 19.07
N ILE A 263 8.73 7.64 20.06
CA ILE A 263 8.78 6.78 21.25
C ILE A 263 7.45 6.77 22.00
N GLN A 264 6.84 7.93 22.23
CA GLN A 264 5.58 8.00 22.97
C GLN A 264 4.46 7.24 22.25
N VAL A 265 4.29 7.50 20.95
CA VAL A 265 3.28 6.84 20.10
C VAL A 265 3.50 5.33 20.03
N LEU A 266 4.76 4.89 19.95
CA LEU A 266 5.11 3.47 19.91
C LEU A 266 4.89 2.80 21.28
N ASN A 267 5.27 3.45 22.37
CA ASN A 267 5.09 2.91 23.72
C ASN A 267 3.61 2.76 24.09
N GLU A 268 2.78 3.75 23.78
CA GLU A 268 1.33 3.66 24.00
C GLU A 268 0.72 2.49 23.20
N ARG A 269 1.13 2.31 21.95
CA ARG A 269 0.71 1.17 21.13
C ARG A 269 1.20 -0.18 21.64
N ILE A 270 2.45 -0.28 22.08
CA ILE A 270 3.00 -1.51 22.67
C ILE A 270 2.23 -1.86 23.95
N ASN A 271 1.97 -0.88 24.81
CA ASN A 271 1.19 -1.09 26.02
C ASN A 271 -0.21 -1.60 25.70
N LEU A 272 -0.89 -1.00 24.72
CA LEU A 272 -2.22 -1.44 24.30
C LEU A 272 -2.21 -2.84 23.67
N ALA A 273 -1.22 -3.15 22.84
CA ALA A 273 -1.04 -4.48 22.26
C ALA A 273 -0.82 -5.54 23.35
N ASN A 274 -0.03 -5.23 24.38
CA ASN A 274 0.19 -6.13 25.52
C ASN A 274 -1.10 -6.40 26.33
N PHE A 275 -2.09 -5.51 26.25
CA PHE A 275 -3.40 -5.68 26.87
C PHE A 275 -4.50 -6.12 25.87
N GLY A 276 -4.14 -6.50 24.63
CA GLY A 276 -5.10 -6.90 23.59
C GLY A 276 -6.02 -5.77 23.10
N ASN A 277 -5.68 -4.52 23.38
CA ASN A 277 -6.51 -3.34 23.09
C ASN A 277 -6.07 -2.56 21.84
N ASP A 278 -4.94 -2.89 21.18
CA ASP A 278 -4.55 -2.28 19.89
C ASP A 278 -5.11 -3.09 18.70
N SER A 279 -6.43 -2.97 18.52
CA SER A 279 -7.16 -3.57 17.39
C SER A 279 -6.55 -3.29 16.02
N SER A 280 -5.75 -2.23 15.86
CA SER A 280 -5.15 -1.88 14.58
C SER A 280 -3.78 -2.52 14.35
N LEU A 281 -2.95 -2.69 15.38
CA LEU A 281 -1.66 -3.37 15.27
C LEU A 281 -1.88 -4.88 15.22
N ASP A 282 -2.78 -5.39 16.06
CA ASP A 282 -3.06 -6.83 16.17
C ASP A 282 -3.65 -7.36 14.87
N ALA A 283 -4.62 -6.64 14.28
CA ALA A 283 -5.24 -7.00 13.02
C ALA A 283 -4.31 -6.88 11.79
N ARG A 284 -3.21 -6.11 11.87
CA ARG A 284 -2.31 -5.85 10.73
C ARG A 284 -1.03 -6.68 10.76
N LEU A 285 -0.54 -7.04 11.94
CA LEU A 285 0.76 -7.69 12.07
C LEU A 285 0.70 -8.98 12.88
N ILE A 286 0.16 -8.95 14.11
CA ILE A 286 0.23 -10.08 15.03
C ILE A 286 -0.66 -11.23 14.54
N ILE A 287 -1.97 -10.99 14.44
CA ILE A 287 -2.94 -12.01 14.05
C ILE A 287 -2.68 -12.54 12.64
N PRO A 288 -2.43 -11.68 11.62
CA PRO A 288 -2.05 -12.16 10.29
C PRO A 288 -0.84 -13.10 10.30
N THR A 289 0.14 -12.87 11.19
CA THR A 289 1.32 -13.74 11.29
C THR A 289 0.93 -15.13 11.80
N PHE A 290 0.15 -15.21 12.89
CA PHE A 290 -0.32 -16.49 13.42
C PHE A 290 -1.23 -17.23 12.42
N VAL A 291 -2.16 -16.53 11.77
CA VAL A 291 -3.00 -17.11 10.71
C VAL A 291 -2.13 -17.63 9.57
N THR A 292 -1.08 -16.91 9.17
CA THR A 292 -0.17 -17.38 8.11
C THR A 292 0.55 -18.66 8.51
N LEU A 293 1.03 -18.75 9.76
CA LEU A 293 1.71 -19.95 10.26
C LEU A 293 0.78 -21.16 10.25
N GLU A 294 -0.47 -20.99 10.68
CA GLU A 294 -1.47 -22.06 10.68
C GLU A 294 -1.87 -22.47 9.25
N VAL A 295 -2.11 -21.50 8.37
CA VAL A 295 -2.41 -21.80 6.95
C VAL A 295 -1.25 -22.53 6.26
N LEU A 296 0.00 -22.20 6.59
CA LEU A 296 1.16 -22.92 6.08
C LEU A 296 1.34 -24.31 6.72
N SER A 297 0.78 -24.55 7.91
CA SER A 297 0.76 -25.87 8.54
C SER A 297 -0.18 -26.80 7.76
N GLU A 298 -1.35 -26.30 7.35
CA GLU A 298 -2.37 -27.07 6.62
C GLU A 298 -2.12 -27.14 5.10
N PHE A 299 -1.72 -26.01 4.49
CA PHE A 299 -1.60 -25.85 3.03
C PHE A 299 -0.21 -25.32 2.61
N PRO A 300 0.89 -26.05 2.89
CA PRO A 300 2.26 -25.52 2.82
C PRO A 300 2.73 -25.13 1.40
N LEU A 301 2.31 -25.86 0.36
CA LEU A 301 2.88 -25.68 -0.99
C LEU A 301 2.20 -24.57 -1.78
N PHE A 302 0.87 -24.63 -1.89
CA PHE A 302 0.07 -23.77 -2.79
C PHE A 302 -0.95 -22.91 -2.06
N GLY A 303 -0.97 -22.92 -0.72
CA GLY A 303 -1.89 -22.11 0.08
C GLY A 303 -3.35 -22.38 -0.26
N VAL A 304 -4.19 -21.37 0.00
CA VAL A 304 -5.66 -21.47 -0.16
C VAL A 304 -6.21 -20.90 -1.47
N GLY A 305 -5.33 -20.50 -2.40
CA GLY A 305 -5.69 -19.86 -3.67
C GLY A 305 -5.97 -18.36 -3.53
N ILE A 306 -5.93 -17.66 -4.67
CA ILE A 306 -6.08 -16.20 -4.72
C ILE A 306 -7.42 -15.76 -4.12
N ALA A 307 -7.36 -14.84 -3.15
CA ALA A 307 -8.54 -14.31 -2.46
C ALA A 307 -9.46 -15.35 -1.80
N GLY A 308 -9.04 -16.61 -1.62
CA GLY A 308 -9.82 -17.66 -0.96
C GLY A 308 -9.82 -17.51 0.57
N LYS A 309 -10.23 -16.34 1.07
CA LYS A 309 -10.23 -16.03 2.51
C LYS A 309 -11.28 -16.84 3.27
N GLU A 310 -12.34 -17.22 2.58
CA GLU A 310 -13.45 -18.04 3.05
C GLU A 310 -12.97 -19.46 3.41
N ALA A 311 -11.84 -19.90 2.84
CA ALA A 311 -11.22 -21.18 3.19
C ALA A 311 -10.56 -21.18 4.58
N ILE A 312 -10.26 -20.01 5.14
CA ILE A 312 -9.50 -19.85 6.39
C ILE A 312 -10.31 -19.16 7.49
N GLU A 313 -11.63 -19.10 7.34
CA GLU A 313 -12.53 -18.42 8.28
C GLU A 313 -12.37 -18.91 9.71
N ASN A 314 -12.39 -20.23 9.89
CA ASN A 314 -12.26 -20.85 11.21
C ASN A 314 -10.91 -20.53 11.85
N ILE A 315 -9.81 -20.65 11.07
CA ILE A 315 -8.46 -20.31 11.52
C ILE A 315 -8.40 -18.85 11.99
N VAL A 316 -8.98 -17.93 11.20
CA VAL A 316 -9.00 -16.51 11.55
C VAL A 316 -9.80 -16.29 12.83
N ILE A 317 -11.01 -16.84 12.96
CA ILE A 317 -11.85 -16.70 14.16
C ILE A 317 -11.12 -17.21 15.40
N GLU A 318 -10.58 -18.43 15.34
CA GLU A 318 -9.89 -19.07 16.45
C GLU A 318 -8.71 -18.21 16.92
N LYS A 319 -7.86 -17.73 15.99
CA LYS A 319 -6.71 -16.88 16.35
C LYS A 319 -7.10 -15.50 16.89
N PHE A 320 -8.21 -14.93 16.42
CA PHE A 320 -8.75 -13.70 17.02
C PHE A 320 -9.26 -13.95 18.44
N GLN A 321 -9.97 -15.05 18.69
CA GLN A 321 -10.49 -15.40 20.02
C GLN A 321 -9.40 -15.81 21.01
N GLU A 322 -8.31 -16.45 20.54
CA GLU A 322 -7.14 -16.78 21.36
C GLU A 322 -6.44 -15.51 21.90
N LEU A 323 -6.35 -14.47 21.07
CA LEU A 323 -5.63 -13.24 21.41
C LEU A 323 -6.51 -12.18 22.10
N ASP A 324 -7.81 -12.15 21.78
CA ASP A 324 -8.82 -11.34 22.46
C ASP A 324 -10.06 -12.20 22.75
N PRO A 325 -10.16 -12.78 23.96
CA PRO A 325 -11.30 -13.63 24.36
C PRO A 325 -12.66 -12.93 24.33
N ASN A 326 -12.68 -11.59 24.34
CA ASN A 326 -13.90 -10.80 24.26
C ASN A 326 -14.21 -10.33 22.83
N PHE A 327 -13.40 -10.73 21.85
CA PHE A 327 -13.55 -10.31 20.47
C PHE A 327 -14.86 -10.78 19.87
N LYS A 328 -15.71 -9.83 19.49
CA LYS A 328 -16.94 -10.09 18.72
C LYS A 328 -16.88 -9.37 17.38
N PRO A 329 -16.66 -10.09 16.26
CA PRO A 329 -16.68 -9.46 14.95
C PRO A 329 -18.09 -8.92 14.66
N ARG A 330 -18.18 -7.68 14.14
CA ARG A 330 -19.46 -7.11 13.67
C ARG A 330 -20.01 -7.89 12.46
N SER A 331 -19.12 -8.41 11.62
CA SER A 331 -19.46 -9.38 10.57
C SER A 331 -18.24 -10.24 10.22
N MET A 332 -18.48 -11.43 9.68
CA MET A 332 -17.39 -12.33 9.26
C MET A 332 -16.58 -11.73 8.10
N LYS A 333 -17.28 -11.09 7.16
CA LYS A 333 -16.67 -10.38 6.03
C LYS A 333 -15.71 -9.28 6.47
N GLU A 334 -16.08 -8.51 7.50
CA GLU A 334 -15.20 -7.47 8.07
C GLU A 334 -13.95 -8.07 8.72
N LEU A 335 -14.09 -9.21 9.42
CA LEU A 335 -12.99 -9.90 10.07
C LEU A 335 -11.96 -10.42 9.06
N LEU A 336 -12.43 -11.11 8.02
CA LEU A 336 -11.60 -11.61 6.93
C LEU A 336 -10.98 -10.49 6.10
N ASP A 337 -11.68 -9.38 6.00
CA ASP A 337 -11.08 -8.20 5.45
C ASP A 337 -9.93 -7.74 6.34
N LYS A 338 -10.14 -7.48 7.64
CA LYS A 338 -9.09 -6.96 8.55
C LYS A 338 -7.73 -7.66 8.49
N ASN A 339 -7.66 -8.96 8.14
CA ASN A 339 -6.43 -9.67 7.81
C ASN A 339 -5.78 -9.19 6.48
N HIS A 340 -5.12 -8.03 6.52
CA HIS A 340 -4.74 -7.24 5.33
C HIS A 340 -3.25 -7.15 4.99
N ALA A 341 -2.34 -7.84 5.68
CA ALA A 341 -0.91 -7.76 5.37
C ALA A 341 -0.60 -8.41 4.01
N ALA A 342 -0.42 -7.62 2.96
CA ALA A 342 -0.17 -8.10 1.59
C ALA A 342 1.04 -9.06 1.51
N THR A 343 2.11 -8.80 2.29
CA THR A 343 3.29 -9.69 2.33
C THR A 343 2.93 -11.09 2.82
N LEU A 344 2.10 -11.16 3.86
CA LEU A 344 1.64 -12.42 4.42
C LEU A 344 0.55 -13.07 3.55
N GLN A 345 -0.26 -12.29 2.84
CA GLN A 345 -1.24 -12.79 1.89
C GLN A 345 -0.62 -13.58 0.74
N TYR A 346 0.61 -13.28 0.32
CA TYR A 346 1.32 -14.14 -0.65
C TYR A 346 1.47 -15.56 -0.11
N LEU A 347 1.90 -15.69 1.15
CA LEU A 347 2.09 -16.99 1.81
C LEU A 347 0.75 -17.70 2.05
N ILE A 348 -0.26 -16.97 2.51
CA ILE A 348 -1.61 -17.52 2.73
C ILE A 348 -2.22 -18.03 1.42
N TYR A 349 -2.22 -17.20 0.36
CA TYR A 349 -2.89 -17.55 -0.90
C TYR A 349 -2.10 -18.54 -1.76
N PHE A 350 -0.78 -18.52 -1.71
CA PHE A 350 0.05 -19.29 -2.64
C PHE A 350 0.99 -20.29 -1.98
N GLY A 351 1.04 -20.36 -0.65
CA GLY A 351 1.98 -21.23 0.06
C GLY A 351 3.45 -20.86 -0.22
N LEU A 352 4.38 -21.71 0.23
CA LEU A 352 5.81 -21.49 0.05
C LEU A 352 6.24 -21.59 -1.42
N LEU A 353 5.79 -22.65 -2.12
CA LEU A 353 6.20 -22.89 -3.51
C LEU A 353 5.55 -21.87 -4.44
N GLY A 354 4.27 -21.57 -4.29
CA GLY A 354 3.61 -20.56 -5.10
C GLY A 354 4.14 -19.15 -4.84
N THR A 355 4.49 -18.81 -3.58
CA THR A 355 5.16 -17.54 -3.26
C THR A 355 6.55 -17.45 -3.90
N PHE A 356 7.32 -18.54 -3.92
CA PHE A 356 8.59 -18.57 -4.62
C PHE A 356 8.42 -18.36 -6.14
N ILE A 357 7.44 -19.03 -6.76
CA ILE A 357 7.13 -18.87 -8.19
C ILE A 357 6.77 -17.42 -8.50
N ILE A 358 5.89 -16.78 -7.73
CA ILE A 358 5.48 -15.40 -8.01
C ILE A 358 6.63 -14.41 -7.81
N ILE A 359 7.49 -14.60 -6.80
CA ILE A 359 8.70 -13.80 -6.60
C ILE A 359 9.65 -13.96 -7.81
N PHE A 360 9.87 -15.20 -8.26
CA PHE A 360 10.72 -15.48 -9.42
C PHE A 360 10.17 -14.84 -10.70
N LEU A 361 8.87 -14.98 -10.96
CA LEU A 361 8.22 -14.38 -12.13
C LEU A 361 8.27 -12.84 -12.06
N THR A 362 8.02 -12.26 -10.89
CA THR A 362 8.07 -10.81 -10.66
C THR A 362 9.48 -10.27 -10.83
N MET A 363 10.50 -10.96 -10.31
CA MET A 363 11.91 -10.63 -10.55
C MET A 363 12.22 -10.56 -12.05
N ASN A 364 11.82 -11.59 -12.80
CA ASN A 364 12.10 -11.64 -14.23
C ASN A 364 11.28 -10.62 -15.02
N LEU A 365 10.07 -10.29 -14.57
CA LEU A 365 9.28 -9.20 -15.12
C LEU A 365 10.00 -7.85 -14.93
N ILE A 366 10.45 -7.53 -13.71
CA ILE A 366 11.23 -6.31 -13.42
C ILE A 366 12.46 -6.22 -14.35
N LYS A 367 13.22 -7.33 -14.46
CA LYS A 367 14.40 -7.41 -15.34
C LYS A 367 14.04 -7.22 -16.81
N SER A 368 12.90 -7.73 -17.26
CA SER A 368 12.45 -7.56 -18.66
C SER A 368 12.12 -6.10 -19.01
N PHE A 369 11.75 -5.27 -18.02
CA PHE A 369 11.64 -3.83 -18.20
C PHE A 369 12.99 -3.10 -18.20
N GLY A 370 14.10 -3.80 -17.99
CA GLY A 370 15.45 -3.22 -17.94
C GLY A 370 15.86 -2.65 -16.58
N VAL A 371 15.06 -2.87 -15.53
CA VAL A 371 15.38 -2.37 -14.19
C VAL A 371 16.40 -3.29 -13.51
N GLN A 372 17.58 -2.76 -13.19
CA GLN A 372 18.69 -3.55 -12.63
C GLN A 372 18.49 -3.87 -11.14
N ASN A 373 17.95 -2.94 -10.36
CA ASN A 373 17.85 -3.03 -8.91
C ASN A 373 16.57 -3.75 -8.44
N TRP A 374 16.30 -4.94 -8.98
CA TRP A 374 15.08 -5.71 -8.70
C TRP A 374 14.96 -6.12 -7.22
N ILE A 375 16.07 -6.43 -6.55
CA ILE A 375 16.09 -6.80 -5.11
C ILE A 375 15.53 -5.65 -4.27
N PHE A 376 15.93 -4.42 -4.58
CA PHE A 376 15.43 -3.24 -3.87
C PHE A 376 13.91 -3.12 -3.98
N ILE A 377 13.32 -3.33 -5.17
CA ILE A 377 11.87 -3.28 -5.36
C ILE A 377 11.17 -4.34 -4.51
N ILE A 378 11.65 -5.59 -4.55
CA ILE A 378 11.04 -6.68 -3.78
C ILE A 378 11.11 -6.39 -2.28
N LEU A 379 12.25 -5.92 -1.77
CA LEU A 379 12.39 -5.59 -0.34
C LEU A 379 11.50 -4.42 0.07
N VAL A 380 11.41 -3.36 -0.74
CA VAL A 380 10.53 -2.21 -0.46
C VAL A 380 9.08 -2.65 -0.38
N PHE A 381 8.61 -3.48 -1.31
CA PHE A 381 7.23 -3.95 -1.31
C PHE A 381 6.96 -5.05 -0.27
N ALA A 382 7.98 -5.80 0.15
CA ALA A 382 7.87 -6.69 1.31
C ALA A 382 7.69 -5.89 2.62
N ILE A 383 8.45 -4.81 2.81
CA ILE A 383 8.32 -3.92 3.98
C ILE A 383 6.98 -3.18 3.93
N LEU A 384 6.64 -2.57 2.80
CA LEU A 384 5.38 -1.84 2.64
C LEU A 384 4.18 -2.77 2.71
N GLY A 385 4.28 -4.03 2.29
CA GLY A 385 3.18 -5.00 2.34
C GLY A 385 2.74 -5.40 3.75
N PHE A 386 3.51 -5.10 4.80
CA PHE A 386 3.03 -5.19 6.20
C PHE A 386 2.11 -4.02 6.59
N THR A 387 2.14 -2.93 5.83
CA THR A 387 1.43 -1.68 6.14
C THR A 387 0.33 -1.35 5.13
N HIS A 388 0.54 -1.74 3.88
CA HIS A 388 -0.33 -1.49 2.75
C HIS A 388 -1.16 -2.74 2.47
N GLY A 389 -2.44 -2.48 2.20
CA GLY A 389 -3.48 -3.50 2.17
C GLY A 389 -3.47 -4.39 0.94
N LYS A 390 -4.58 -5.14 0.85
CA LYS A 390 -5.01 -6.16 -0.13
C LYS A 390 -4.07 -6.34 -1.34
N LEU A 391 -3.54 -7.55 -1.46
CA LEU A 391 -2.75 -8.02 -2.60
C LEU A 391 -3.44 -7.82 -3.96
N THR A 392 -4.77 -7.93 -4.01
CA THR A 392 -5.58 -7.72 -5.22
C THR A 392 -5.86 -6.25 -5.54
N GLY A 393 -5.39 -5.31 -4.70
CA GLY A 393 -5.68 -3.89 -4.83
C GLY A 393 -4.90 -3.18 -5.93
N LEU A 394 -5.57 -2.28 -6.65
CA LEU A 394 -4.97 -1.43 -7.70
C LEU A 394 -3.82 -0.57 -7.17
N ASN A 395 -3.93 -0.08 -5.93
CA ASN A 395 -2.93 0.77 -5.29
C ASN A 395 -1.58 0.05 -5.21
N THR A 396 -1.56 -1.19 -4.71
CA THR A 396 -0.34 -1.99 -4.50
C THR A 396 0.44 -2.16 -5.79
N TRP A 397 -0.22 -2.60 -6.86
CA TRP A 397 0.42 -2.81 -8.16
C TRP A 397 0.79 -1.50 -8.84
N THR A 398 -0.05 -0.48 -8.74
CA THR A 398 0.30 0.85 -9.27
C THR A 398 1.58 1.36 -8.64
N TYR A 399 1.69 1.30 -7.31
CA TYR A 399 2.89 1.75 -6.61
C TYR A 399 4.11 0.95 -7.05
N PHE A 400 3.97 -0.38 -7.18
CA PHE A 400 5.04 -1.26 -7.64
C PHE A 400 5.56 -0.86 -9.02
N PHE A 401 4.66 -0.63 -9.97
CA PHE A 401 5.00 -0.26 -11.33
C PHE A 401 5.48 1.19 -11.47
N VAL A 402 4.99 2.12 -10.65
CA VAL A 402 5.56 3.47 -10.53
C VAL A 402 7.01 3.39 -10.06
N THR A 403 7.31 2.62 -9.01
CA THR A 403 8.69 2.40 -8.54
C THR A 403 9.58 1.82 -9.64
N CYS A 404 9.08 0.82 -10.39
CA CYS A 404 9.81 0.27 -11.54
C CYS A 404 10.15 1.35 -12.58
N SER A 405 9.17 2.18 -12.97
CA SER A 405 9.37 3.25 -13.96
C SER A 405 10.37 4.31 -13.50
N LEU A 406 10.31 4.71 -12.22
CA LEU A 406 11.25 5.66 -11.65
C LEU A 406 12.67 5.14 -11.60
N LEU A 407 12.87 3.86 -11.23
CA LEU A 407 14.18 3.23 -11.20
C LEU A 407 14.75 2.96 -12.60
N LEU A 408 13.89 2.69 -13.59
CA LEU A 408 14.32 2.57 -14.98
C LEU A 408 14.91 3.91 -15.49
N LYS A 409 14.28 5.02 -15.11
CA LYS A 409 14.69 6.37 -15.52
C LYS A 409 15.88 6.90 -14.73
N ASN A 410 15.93 6.62 -13.43
CA ASN A 410 16.99 7.09 -12.55
C ASN A 410 18.13 6.06 -12.54
N LYS A 411 19.12 6.27 -13.40
CA LYS A 411 20.36 5.48 -13.41
C LYS A 411 21.19 5.86 -12.17
N PHE A 412 20.93 5.16 -11.07
CA PHE A 412 21.69 5.24 -9.83
C PHE A 412 23.09 4.62 -9.97
#